data_AF-A0A972GM62-F1
#
_entry.id   AF-A0A972GM62-F1
#
_cell.length_a   1.000
_cell.length_b   1.000
_cell.length_c   1.000
_cell.angle_alpha   90.00
_cell.angle_beta   90.00
_cell.angle_gamma   90.00
#
_symmetry.space_group_name_H-M   'P 1'
#
loop_
_entity.id
_entity.type
_entity.pdbx_description
1 polymer ?
#
loop_
_entity_poly.entity_id
_entity_poly.type
_entity_poly.pdbx_seq_one_letter_code
_entity_poly.pdbx_strand_id
1 'polypeptide(L)'
;MKFQTFFGLILAFVLLTTGMSLPASSSAASIDNGISPIRLESRDPADTVLRYLQKQQDNIALVSYTSNAEGNISADAPVIEHNADEPMPLASTIKIVILAAYAQQVEQENLDPNEMIPVSEWEKYYLPLTDGLAHFSALDSLGIPYDELGFALDPSVEVPLDALAGAMIEQSDNAATDYLLKRIGSDAVQELINQVGLQGQEIPRSILGLFLSWFNHENPTPDIDQIERLAALSNEEYLMLMSALEDRYINDVAWREAQITWQTNQLPITYEFVAAATAQLFPQGIADDYARIMAGVVSGTFISPEVSARMRGHLEWLMRFPPIRENFVTYGVKGGSLPGLITGSSYIVPIRGAYTNQSRIVVLFVRDMPEPLYTQFLKRGIFDIFTIRLATDAVFAEHVQRAFE
;
A
#
# COMPACT_ATOMS: atom_id res chain seq x y z
N MET A 1 -3.23 5.16 17.27
CA MET A 1 -4.06 4.08 16.66
C MET A 1 -3.32 3.27 15.58
N LYS A 2 -1.99 3.40 15.40
CA LYS A 2 -1.20 2.72 14.35
C LYS A 2 -0.04 1.82 14.81
N PHE A 3 0.11 1.59 16.11
CA PHE A 3 0.74 0.37 16.61
C PHE A 3 -0.02 -0.92 16.20
N GLN A 4 -1.15 -0.81 15.48
CA GLN A 4 -2.11 -1.87 15.19
C GLN A 4 -1.92 -2.60 13.84
N THR A 5 -1.26 -2.04 12.83
CA THR A 5 -0.97 -2.77 11.58
C THR A 5 0.20 -3.74 11.77
N PHE A 6 1.24 -3.32 12.49
CA PHE A 6 2.35 -4.17 12.91
C PHE A 6 1.90 -5.30 13.86
N PHE A 7 1.05 -4.97 14.85
CA PHE A 7 0.44 -5.98 15.70
C PHE A 7 -0.61 -6.83 14.97
N GLY A 8 -1.31 -6.31 13.96
CA GLY A 8 -2.31 -7.06 13.20
C GLY A 8 -1.69 -8.27 12.50
N LEU A 9 -0.54 -8.09 11.85
CA LEU A 9 0.19 -9.15 11.14
C LEU A 9 0.87 -10.15 12.10
N ILE A 10 1.46 -9.66 13.20
CA ILE A 10 2.06 -10.54 14.24
C ILE A 10 0.96 -11.31 15.02
N LEU A 11 -0.18 -10.67 15.32
CA LEU A 11 -1.31 -11.29 16.00
C LEU A 11 -2.03 -12.29 15.11
N ALA A 12 -2.23 -11.98 13.82
CA ALA A 12 -2.69 -12.90 12.79
C ALA A 12 -1.84 -14.18 12.78
N PHE A 13 -0.53 -14.01 12.85
CA PHE A 13 0.42 -15.10 12.85
C PHE A 13 0.39 -15.95 14.12
N VAL A 14 0.32 -15.32 15.30
CA VAL A 14 0.18 -16.02 16.59
C VAL A 14 -1.14 -16.80 16.64
N LEU A 15 -2.24 -16.25 16.13
CA LEU A 15 -3.55 -16.92 16.09
C LEU A 15 -3.54 -18.14 15.15
N LEU A 16 -2.89 -18.03 13.99
CA LEU A 16 -2.78 -19.13 13.01
C LEU A 16 -1.83 -20.27 13.46
N THR A 17 -0.77 -19.95 14.22
CA THR A 17 0.26 -20.94 14.61
C THR A 17 0.01 -21.61 15.96
N THR A 18 -0.76 -21.00 16.87
CA THR A 18 -0.98 -21.53 18.23
C THR A 18 -2.36 -22.17 18.45
N GLY A 19 -3.32 -22.00 17.52
CA GLY A 19 -4.68 -22.52 17.66
C GLY A 19 -5.49 -21.89 18.80
N MET A 20 -5.03 -20.77 19.39
CA MET A 20 -5.77 -20.07 20.44
C MET A 20 -6.90 -19.22 19.83
N SER A 21 -8.13 -19.46 20.27
CA SER A 21 -9.28 -18.61 20.01
C SER A 21 -9.30 -17.39 20.95
N LEU A 22 -9.69 -16.21 20.42
CA LEU A 22 -9.87 -14.99 21.22
C LEU A 22 -10.94 -15.20 22.31
N PRO A 23 -10.75 -14.66 23.53
CA PRO A 23 -11.81 -14.65 24.53
C PRO A 23 -12.95 -13.76 24.05
N ALA A 24 -14.18 -14.25 24.15
CA ALA A 24 -15.38 -13.47 23.87
C ALA A 24 -15.45 -12.30 24.88
N SER A 25 -15.24 -11.07 24.42
CA SER A 25 -15.58 -9.88 25.21
C SER A 25 -17.03 -9.47 24.94
N SER A 26 -17.73 -9.18 26.02
CA SER A 26 -19.17 -8.99 26.11
C SER A 26 -19.61 -7.54 25.86
N SER A 27 -20.78 -7.44 25.21
CA SER A 27 -21.73 -6.32 25.12
C SER A 27 -21.24 -4.91 24.80
N ALA A 28 -21.58 -4.44 23.60
CA ALA A 28 -21.87 -3.03 23.33
C ALA A 28 -23.29 -2.94 22.73
N ALA A 29 -24.07 -1.99 23.24
CA ALA A 29 -25.48 -1.79 22.91
C ALA A 29 -25.70 -1.45 21.43
N SER A 30 -26.77 -1.99 20.86
CA SER A 30 -27.20 -1.83 19.46
C SER A 30 -27.80 -0.45 19.20
N ILE A 31 -27.30 0.24 18.18
CA ILE A 31 -28.06 1.27 17.45
C ILE A 31 -28.34 0.67 16.07
N ASP A 32 -29.62 0.51 15.75
CA ASP A 32 -30.14 -0.15 14.56
C ASP A 32 -30.28 0.87 13.42
N ASN A 33 -29.38 0.82 12.44
CA ASN A 33 -29.39 1.65 11.24
C ASN A 33 -29.85 0.89 9.97
N GLY A 34 -30.56 -0.24 10.10
CA GLY A 34 -31.16 -0.92 8.95
C GLY A 34 -30.18 -1.56 7.95
N ILE A 35 -28.87 -1.41 8.13
CA ILE A 35 -27.83 -2.23 7.50
C ILE A 35 -27.54 -3.37 8.50
N SER A 36 -28.02 -4.57 8.19
CA SER A 36 -27.78 -5.74 9.03
C SER A 36 -26.25 -5.89 9.22
N PRO A 37 -25.72 -5.79 10.44
CA PRO A 37 -24.29 -5.91 10.65
C PRO A 37 -23.91 -7.33 10.20
N ILE A 38 -22.99 -7.44 9.25
CA ILE A 38 -22.27 -8.70 9.06
C ILE A 38 -21.53 -8.92 10.38
N ARG A 39 -22.16 -9.62 11.32
CA ARG A 39 -21.48 -10.15 12.48
C ARG A 39 -20.45 -11.13 11.93
N LEU A 40 -19.19 -10.78 12.07
CA LEU A 40 -18.05 -11.67 11.86
C LEU A 40 -18.05 -12.72 12.98
N GLU A 41 -19.08 -13.58 12.98
CA GLU A 41 -19.32 -14.66 13.96
C GLU A 41 -18.66 -15.99 13.55
N SER A 42 -17.89 -16.04 12.44
CA SER A 42 -17.12 -17.26 12.14
C SER A 42 -15.93 -17.39 13.09
N ARG A 43 -15.63 -18.63 13.48
CA ARG A 43 -14.41 -18.97 14.22
C ARG A 43 -13.13 -18.74 13.40
N ASP A 44 -13.24 -18.64 12.06
CA ASP A 44 -12.14 -18.36 11.15
C ASP A 44 -12.29 -16.96 10.49
N PRO A 45 -11.37 -16.01 10.76
CA PRO A 45 -11.37 -14.69 10.13
C PRO A 45 -11.26 -14.72 8.59
N ALA A 46 -10.59 -15.72 8.00
CA ALA A 46 -10.40 -15.81 6.54
C ALA A 46 -11.72 -16.10 5.81
N ASP A 47 -12.54 -17.02 6.33
CA ASP A 47 -13.89 -17.29 5.79
C ASP A 47 -14.82 -16.08 5.89
N THR A 48 -14.61 -15.23 6.90
CA THR A 48 -15.34 -13.98 7.03
C THR A 48 -14.98 -13.02 5.90
N VAL A 49 -13.71 -12.90 5.54
CA VAL A 49 -13.28 -12.10 4.39
C VAL A 49 -13.89 -12.64 3.12
N LEU A 50 -13.79 -13.95 2.88
CA LEU A 50 -14.35 -14.58 1.68
C LEU A 50 -15.84 -14.24 1.51
N ARG A 51 -16.64 -14.38 2.58
CA ARG A 51 -18.08 -14.05 2.53
C ARG A 51 -18.36 -12.57 2.26
N TYR A 52 -17.47 -11.68 2.69
CA TYR A 52 -17.57 -10.26 2.35
C TYR A 52 -17.24 -10.04 0.87
N LEU A 53 -16.10 -10.58 0.40
CA LEU A 53 -15.64 -10.45 -0.99
C LEU A 53 -16.68 -11.01 -1.98
N GLN A 54 -17.31 -12.16 -1.69
CA GLN A 54 -18.39 -12.71 -2.51
C GLN A 54 -19.62 -11.79 -2.64
N LYS A 55 -19.88 -10.94 -1.64
CA LYS A 55 -20.99 -9.97 -1.70
C LYS A 55 -20.59 -8.66 -2.38
N GLN A 56 -19.30 -8.47 -2.64
CA GLN A 56 -18.70 -7.24 -3.14
C GLN A 56 -17.92 -7.52 -4.43
N GLN A 57 -18.37 -8.47 -5.24
CA GLN A 57 -17.65 -8.93 -6.43
C GLN A 57 -17.29 -7.78 -7.37
N ASP A 58 -18.14 -6.77 -7.53
CA ASP A 58 -17.88 -5.60 -8.40
C ASP A 58 -16.84 -4.61 -7.82
N ASN A 59 -16.54 -4.74 -6.52
CA ASN A 59 -15.69 -3.82 -5.76
C ASN A 59 -14.35 -4.46 -5.37
N ILE A 60 -14.00 -5.59 -5.95
CA ILE A 60 -12.75 -6.28 -5.70
C ILE A 60 -12.04 -6.65 -6.98
N ALA A 61 -10.72 -6.75 -6.91
CA ALA A 61 -9.89 -7.47 -7.87
C ALA A 61 -9.04 -8.49 -7.09
N LEU A 62 -9.04 -9.75 -7.51
CA LEU A 62 -8.31 -10.83 -6.85
C LEU A 62 -7.55 -11.64 -7.89
N VAL A 63 -6.23 -11.72 -7.72
CA VAL A 63 -5.35 -12.60 -8.49
C VAL A 63 -4.57 -13.49 -7.52
N SER A 64 -4.62 -14.81 -7.70
CA SER A 64 -3.75 -15.72 -6.97
C SER A 64 -3.38 -16.95 -7.78
N TYR A 65 -2.09 -17.31 -7.76
CA TYR A 65 -1.57 -18.49 -8.43
C TYR A 65 -0.21 -18.92 -7.84
N THR A 66 0.27 -20.11 -8.21
CA THR A 66 1.66 -20.51 -8.00
C THR A 66 2.48 -20.05 -9.19
N SER A 67 3.58 -19.34 -8.98
CA SER A 67 4.58 -19.04 -10.01
C SER A 67 5.62 -20.15 -10.08
N ASN A 68 6.06 -20.50 -11.29
CA ASN A 68 7.19 -21.37 -11.54
C ASN A 68 8.54 -20.62 -11.43
N ALA A 69 9.65 -21.32 -11.69
CA ALA A 69 11.00 -20.77 -11.57
C ALA A 69 11.28 -19.64 -12.59
N GLU A 70 10.56 -19.60 -13.70
CA GLU A 70 10.68 -18.56 -14.72
C GLU A 70 9.79 -17.35 -14.46
N GLY A 71 8.97 -17.36 -13.40
CA GLY A 71 8.01 -16.27 -13.10
C GLY A 71 6.65 -16.44 -13.79
N ASN A 72 6.39 -17.58 -14.43
CA ASN A 72 5.13 -17.85 -15.13
C ASN A 72 4.13 -18.59 -14.22
N ILE A 73 2.85 -18.49 -14.53
CA ILE A 73 1.80 -19.24 -13.84
C ILE A 73 2.06 -20.74 -14.00
N SER A 74 2.09 -21.45 -12.87
CA SER A 74 2.15 -22.91 -12.81
C SER A 74 0.74 -23.50 -12.95
N ALA A 75 0.61 -24.53 -13.79
CA ALA A 75 -0.64 -25.26 -13.99
C ALA A 75 -0.96 -26.26 -12.85
N ASP A 76 -0.04 -26.47 -11.91
CA ASP A 76 -0.13 -27.50 -10.86
C ASP A 76 -0.92 -27.05 -9.61
N ALA A 77 -1.45 -25.82 -9.60
CA ALA A 77 -2.17 -25.24 -8.47
C ALA A 77 -3.38 -24.40 -8.92
N PRO A 78 -4.35 -24.13 -8.03
CA PRO A 78 -5.46 -23.23 -8.33
C PRO A 78 -4.98 -21.87 -8.83
N VAL A 79 -5.61 -21.41 -9.90
CA VAL A 79 -5.49 -20.07 -10.47
C VAL A 79 -6.81 -19.36 -10.24
N ILE A 80 -6.75 -18.21 -9.59
CA ILE A 80 -7.90 -17.38 -9.26
C ILE A 80 -7.67 -16.04 -9.93
N GLU A 81 -8.58 -15.66 -10.81
CA GLU A 81 -8.60 -14.38 -11.50
C GLU A 81 -10.04 -13.86 -11.44
N HIS A 82 -10.25 -12.81 -10.66
CA HIS A 82 -11.53 -12.12 -10.57
C HIS A 82 -11.27 -10.63 -10.73
N ASN A 83 -11.86 -10.01 -11.76
CA ASN A 83 -11.63 -8.61 -12.13
C ASN A 83 -10.13 -8.26 -12.23
N ALA A 84 -9.33 -9.18 -12.77
CA ALA A 84 -7.88 -9.08 -12.77
C ALA A 84 -7.35 -7.89 -13.59
N ASP A 85 -8.09 -7.51 -14.63
CA ASP A 85 -7.84 -6.42 -15.57
C ASP A 85 -8.68 -5.17 -15.28
N GLU A 86 -9.49 -5.16 -14.22
CA GLU A 86 -10.31 -4.01 -13.85
C GLU A 86 -9.46 -2.92 -13.17
N PRO A 87 -9.51 -1.66 -13.64
CA PRO A 87 -8.81 -0.55 -13.01
C PRO A 87 -9.29 -0.31 -11.57
N MET A 88 -8.34 -0.28 -10.64
CA MET A 88 -8.57 -0.07 -9.21
C MET A 88 -7.63 1.03 -8.69
N PRO A 89 -8.13 1.96 -7.85
CA PRO A 89 -7.26 2.85 -7.09
C PRO A 89 -6.25 2.05 -6.25
N LEU A 90 -5.00 2.49 -6.21
CA LEU A 90 -3.91 1.66 -5.67
C LEU A 90 -3.49 2.00 -4.23
N ALA A 91 -3.86 3.17 -3.72
CA ALA A 91 -3.23 3.76 -2.53
C ALA A 91 -1.70 3.56 -2.57
N SER A 92 -1.09 3.13 -1.47
CA SER A 92 0.37 2.91 -1.38
C SER A 92 0.89 1.64 -2.05
N THR A 93 0.04 0.80 -2.66
CA THR A 93 0.51 -0.32 -3.48
C THR A 93 1.24 0.18 -4.73
N ILE A 94 0.91 1.39 -5.21
CA ILE A 94 1.60 2.05 -6.33
C ILE A 94 3.12 2.18 -6.15
N LYS A 95 3.60 2.21 -4.90
CA LYS A 95 5.01 2.34 -4.55
C LYS A 95 5.86 1.15 -5.01
N ILE A 96 5.25 0.02 -5.37
CA ILE A 96 5.97 -1.11 -6.01
C ILE A 96 6.52 -0.68 -7.38
N VAL A 97 5.75 0.05 -8.18
CA VAL A 97 6.20 0.54 -9.49
C VAL A 97 7.31 1.58 -9.33
N ILE A 98 7.19 2.44 -8.32
CA ILE A 98 8.21 3.43 -7.98
C ILE A 98 9.50 2.74 -7.52
N LEU A 99 9.39 1.68 -6.71
CA LEU A 99 10.52 0.85 -6.29
C LEU A 99 11.19 0.16 -7.47
N ALA A 100 10.42 -0.35 -8.43
CA ALA A 100 10.94 -0.94 -9.66
C ALA A 100 11.74 0.10 -10.47
N ALA A 101 11.20 1.31 -10.64
CA ALA A 101 11.88 2.40 -11.33
C ALA A 101 13.18 2.80 -10.60
N TYR A 102 13.12 2.98 -9.28
CA TYR A 102 14.30 3.23 -8.45
C TYR A 102 15.35 2.13 -8.64
N ALA A 103 14.94 0.86 -8.57
CA ALA A 103 15.86 -0.25 -8.62
C ALA A 103 16.58 -0.35 -9.97
N GLN A 104 15.85 -0.09 -11.06
CA GLN A 104 16.41 -0.02 -12.40
C GLN A 104 17.35 1.18 -12.57
N GLN A 105 16.98 2.37 -12.08
CA GLN A 105 17.84 3.55 -12.17
C GLN A 105 19.15 3.38 -11.39
N VAL A 106 19.13 2.65 -10.28
CA VAL A 106 20.36 2.29 -9.56
C VAL A 106 21.20 1.26 -10.33
N GLU A 107 20.59 0.24 -10.92
CA GLU A 107 21.32 -0.72 -11.77
C GLU A 107 21.99 -0.02 -12.96
N GLN A 108 21.32 0.97 -13.54
CA GLN A 108 21.83 1.77 -14.66
C GLN A 108 22.84 2.84 -14.22
N GLU A 109 23.21 2.90 -12.94
CA GLU A 109 24.14 3.89 -12.36
C GLU A 109 23.68 5.35 -12.48
N ASN A 110 22.39 5.58 -12.78
CA ASN A 110 21.79 6.92 -12.83
C ASN A 110 21.48 7.47 -11.43
N LEU A 111 21.30 6.59 -10.45
CA LEU A 111 21.16 6.92 -9.03
C LEU A 111 22.18 6.16 -8.19
N ASP A 112 22.85 6.85 -7.26
CA ASP A 112 23.72 6.21 -6.27
C ASP A 112 22.91 5.92 -4.98
N PRO A 113 22.70 4.65 -4.61
CA PRO A 113 21.95 4.30 -3.40
C PRO A 113 22.64 4.76 -2.11
N ASN A 114 23.95 5.04 -2.17
CA ASN A 114 24.75 5.50 -1.03
C ASN A 114 24.87 7.03 -0.96
N GLU A 115 24.25 7.76 -1.89
CA GLU A 115 24.19 9.22 -1.84
C GLU A 115 23.55 9.65 -0.51
N MET A 116 24.26 10.47 0.26
CA MET A 116 23.78 10.94 1.56
C MET A 116 22.82 12.12 1.34
N ILE A 117 21.59 11.95 1.83
CA ILE A 117 20.49 12.89 1.69
C ILE A 117 20.20 13.51 3.06
N PRO A 118 20.31 14.84 3.22
CA PRO A 118 19.86 15.52 4.43
C PRO A 118 18.35 15.29 4.65
N VAL A 119 17.95 15.03 5.89
CA VAL A 119 16.54 14.85 6.26
C VAL A 119 15.71 16.07 5.88
N SER A 120 16.28 17.28 5.95
CA SER A 120 15.66 18.52 5.44
C SER A 120 15.22 18.45 3.97
N GLU A 121 15.93 17.72 3.09
CA GLU A 121 15.56 17.56 1.69
C GLU A 121 14.40 16.56 1.51
N TRP A 122 14.37 15.50 2.32
CA TRP A 122 13.26 14.56 2.41
C TRP A 122 11.99 15.24 2.94
N GLU A 123 12.11 16.00 4.04
CA GLU A 123 11.00 16.65 4.72
C GLU A 123 10.38 17.82 3.94
N LYS A 124 10.97 18.28 2.83
CA LYS A 124 10.30 19.21 1.90
C LYS A 124 8.95 18.67 1.42
N TYR A 125 8.84 17.36 1.28
CA TYR A 125 7.63 16.69 0.79
C TYR A 125 6.69 16.22 1.90
N TYR A 126 7.08 16.37 3.18
CA TYR A 126 6.29 15.88 4.30
C TYR A 126 5.11 16.81 4.62
N LEU A 127 3.89 16.28 4.47
CA LEU A 127 2.64 16.89 4.90
C LEU A 127 2.12 16.20 6.18
N PRO A 128 2.28 16.82 7.37
CA PRO A 128 2.00 16.16 8.64
C PRO A 128 0.52 15.75 8.79
N LEU A 129 0.24 14.79 9.67
CA LEU A 129 -1.13 14.33 10.00
C LEU A 129 -1.91 13.68 8.84
N THR A 130 -1.31 13.45 7.66
CA THR A 130 -2.00 12.87 6.48
C THR A 130 -1.60 11.46 6.11
N ASP A 131 -0.40 11.03 6.52
CA ASP A 131 0.16 9.71 6.22
C ASP A 131 -0.15 8.67 7.31
N GLY A 132 -0.83 9.13 8.37
CA GLY A 132 -0.95 8.47 9.65
C GLY A 132 0.38 7.93 10.16
N LEU A 133 1.29 8.80 10.54
CA LEU A 133 2.51 8.45 11.27
C LEU A 133 3.50 7.59 10.46
N ALA A 134 3.37 7.52 9.13
CA ALA A 134 4.33 6.77 8.31
C ALA A 134 5.72 7.40 8.41
N HIS A 135 5.79 8.74 8.31
CA HIS A 135 7.03 9.49 8.43
C HIS A 135 7.66 9.40 9.81
N PHE A 136 6.85 9.56 10.86
CA PHE A 136 7.27 9.28 12.24
C PHE A 136 7.92 7.90 12.38
N SER A 137 7.28 6.87 11.82
CA SER A 137 7.78 5.49 11.90
C SER A 137 9.08 5.32 11.11
N ALA A 138 9.22 6.03 10.00
CA ALA A 138 10.43 5.99 9.18
C ALA A 138 11.62 6.63 9.92
N LEU A 139 11.44 7.83 10.48
CA LEU A 139 12.44 8.48 11.33
C LEU A 139 12.81 7.61 12.55
N ASP A 140 11.82 7.03 13.23
CA ASP A 140 12.05 6.11 14.37
C ASP A 140 12.88 4.89 13.97
N SER A 141 12.57 4.28 12.82
CA SER A 141 13.31 3.11 12.31
C SER A 141 14.78 3.42 11.99
N LEU A 142 15.09 4.68 11.71
CA LEU A 142 16.42 5.20 11.44
C LEU A 142 17.09 5.81 12.69
N GLY A 143 16.40 5.79 13.84
CA GLY A 143 16.90 6.35 15.10
C GLY A 143 17.01 7.86 15.09
N ILE A 144 16.24 8.56 14.25
CA ILE A 144 16.22 10.01 14.13
C ILE A 144 15.15 10.58 15.07
N PRO A 145 15.53 11.37 16.09
CA PRO A 145 14.56 12.01 16.97
C PRO A 145 13.70 13.03 16.22
N TYR A 146 12.42 13.13 16.57
CA TYR A 146 11.45 14.03 15.94
C TYR A 146 10.59 14.76 16.98
N ASP A 147 9.92 15.83 16.53
CA ASP A 147 8.96 16.61 17.31
C ASP A 147 7.53 16.01 17.29
N GLU A 148 6.58 16.69 17.91
CA GLU A 148 5.19 16.21 18.01
C GLU A 148 4.44 16.16 16.67
N LEU A 149 4.94 16.85 15.63
CA LEU A 149 4.39 16.85 14.28
C LEU A 149 5.15 15.92 13.33
N GLY A 150 6.26 15.33 13.80
CA GLY A 150 7.02 14.31 13.08
C GLY A 150 8.13 14.90 12.22
N PHE A 151 8.55 16.14 12.51
CA PHE A 151 9.75 16.71 11.91
C PHE A 151 10.97 16.34 12.75
N ALA A 152 12.08 16.02 12.09
CA ALA A 152 13.34 15.71 12.74
C ALA A 152 13.84 16.88 13.59
N LEU A 153 14.32 16.58 14.80
CA LEU A 153 14.88 17.59 15.71
C LEU A 153 16.19 18.18 15.18
N ASP A 154 16.94 17.38 14.42
CA ASP A 154 18.10 17.82 13.65
C ASP A 154 17.90 17.48 12.16
N PRO A 155 17.42 18.44 11.36
CA PRO A 155 17.13 18.21 9.94
C PRO A 155 18.40 18.17 9.06
N SER A 156 19.59 18.34 9.65
CA SER A 156 20.88 18.21 8.96
C SER A 156 21.43 16.78 8.98
N VAL A 157 20.85 15.89 9.78
CA VAL A 157 21.17 14.46 9.74
C VAL A 157 20.99 13.95 8.33
N GLU A 158 21.95 13.17 7.85
CA GLU A 158 21.91 12.60 6.51
C GLU A 158 21.66 11.09 6.56
N VAL A 159 20.91 10.58 5.59
CA VAL A 159 20.66 9.15 5.38
C VAL A 159 20.93 8.77 3.93
N PRO A 160 21.36 7.53 3.64
CA PRO A 160 21.53 7.09 2.25
C PRO A 160 20.21 7.17 1.47
N LEU A 161 20.28 7.43 0.17
CA LEU A 161 19.12 7.42 -0.72
C LEU A 161 18.31 6.11 -0.62
N ASP A 162 18.99 4.97 -0.46
CA ASP A 162 18.34 3.66 -0.29
C ASP A 162 17.51 3.56 1.00
N ALA A 163 17.83 4.37 2.03
CA ALA A 163 17.01 4.45 3.24
C ALA A 163 15.63 5.07 2.95
N LEU A 164 15.53 6.00 2.00
CA LEU A 164 14.24 6.55 1.57
C LEU A 164 13.42 5.50 0.79
N ALA A 165 14.07 4.63 0.01
CA ALA A 165 13.38 3.49 -0.63
C ALA A 165 12.83 2.52 0.43
N GLY A 166 13.60 2.27 1.49
CA GLY A 166 13.15 1.53 2.66
C GLY A 166 11.95 2.18 3.35
N ALA A 167 12.03 3.48 3.66
CA ALA A 167 10.95 4.26 4.26
C ALA A 167 9.65 4.23 3.43
N MET A 168 9.78 4.37 2.11
CA MET A 168 8.68 4.28 1.15
C MET A 168 7.97 2.93 1.19
N ILE A 169 8.70 1.82 1.34
CA ILE A 169 8.14 0.47 1.23
C ILE A 169 7.69 -0.08 2.58
N GLU A 170 8.54 -0.02 3.59
CA GLU A 170 8.33 -0.61 4.91
C GLU A 170 7.34 0.20 5.74
N GLN A 171 7.58 1.51 5.90
CA GLN A 171 6.71 2.41 6.66
C GLN A 171 5.63 3.06 5.80
N SER A 172 5.71 2.90 4.47
CA SER A 172 4.78 3.52 3.53
C SER A 172 4.83 5.05 3.54
N ASP A 173 6.02 5.62 3.81
CA ASP A 173 6.26 7.05 3.89
C ASP A 173 5.91 7.77 2.57
N ASN A 174 5.08 8.81 2.64
CA ASN A 174 4.66 9.57 1.45
C ASN A 174 5.72 10.59 1.00
N ALA A 175 6.45 11.21 1.92
CA ALA A 175 7.48 12.19 1.60
C ALA A 175 8.67 11.54 0.88
N ALA A 176 9.07 10.33 1.29
CA ALA A 176 10.10 9.53 0.64
C ALA A 176 9.65 9.08 -0.76
N THR A 177 8.34 8.80 -0.90
CA THR A 177 7.74 8.48 -2.20
C THR A 177 7.89 9.65 -3.17
N ASP A 178 7.50 10.86 -2.74
CA ASP A 178 7.55 12.05 -3.59
C ASP A 178 8.98 12.48 -3.88
N TYR A 179 9.86 12.37 -2.89
CA TYR A 179 11.30 12.59 -3.07
C TYR A 179 11.85 11.65 -4.15
N LEU A 180 11.60 10.34 -4.05
CA LEU A 180 12.08 9.36 -5.04
C LEU A 180 11.46 9.59 -6.41
N LEU A 181 10.16 9.88 -6.51
CA LEU A 181 9.51 10.24 -7.76
C LEU A 181 10.17 11.45 -8.42
N LYS A 182 10.49 12.49 -7.64
CA LYS A 182 11.17 13.68 -8.16
C LYS A 182 12.57 13.36 -8.67
N ARG A 183 13.31 12.50 -7.95
CA ARG A 183 14.67 12.07 -8.33
C ARG A 183 14.70 11.18 -9.57
N ILE A 184 13.73 10.28 -9.70
CA ILE A 184 13.60 9.35 -10.84
C ILE A 184 13.08 10.08 -12.08
N GLY A 185 12.09 10.95 -11.91
CA GLY A 185 11.41 11.65 -13.00
C GLY A 185 10.28 10.83 -13.65
N SER A 186 9.24 11.52 -14.12
CA SER A 186 8.06 10.89 -14.75
C SER A 186 8.40 10.07 -15.99
N ASP A 187 9.37 10.52 -16.77
CA ASP A 187 9.74 9.89 -18.05
C ASP A 187 10.36 8.50 -17.81
N ALA A 188 11.24 8.37 -16.82
CA ALA A 188 11.84 7.09 -16.45
C ALA A 188 10.80 6.11 -15.89
N VAL A 189 9.82 6.60 -15.12
CA VAL A 189 8.71 5.75 -14.63
C VAL A 189 7.82 5.29 -15.79
N GLN A 190 7.51 6.19 -16.73
CA GLN A 190 6.72 5.85 -17.91
C GLN A 190 7.45 4.87 -18.84
N GLU A 191 8.76 5.03 -19.02
CA GLU A 191 9.61 4.09 -19.76
C GLU A 191 9.59 2.70 -19.12
N LEU A 192 9.74 2.62 -17.79
CA LEU A 192 9.62 1.35 -17.06
C LEU A 192 8.25 0.69 -17.28
N ILE A 193 7.15 1.44 -17.10
CA ILE A 193 5.77 0.95 -17.31
C ILE A 193 5.64 0.32 -18.71
N ASN A 194 6.15 1.00 -19.74
CA ASN A 194 6.13 0.52 -21.12
C ASN A 194 7.04 -0.69 -21.33
N GLN A 195 8.25 -0.68 -20.76
CA GLN A 195 9.24 -1.74 -20.90
C GLN A 195 8.73 -3.07 -20.34
N VAL A 196 8.12 -3.04 -19.15
CA VAL A 196 7.58 -4.24 -18.49
C VAL A 196 6.14 -4.55 -18.88
N GLY A 197 5.55 -3.75 -19.78
CA GLY A 197 4.25 -4.01 -20.39
C GLY A 197 3.08 -3.97 -19.40
N LEU A 198 3.11 -3.06 -18.42
CA LEU A 198 1.98 -2.83 -17.52
C LEU A 198 0.86 -2.15 -18.30
N GLN A 199 -0.29 -2.81 -18.43
CA GLN A 199 -1.37 -2.37 -19.31
C GLN A 199 -2.33 -1.40 -18.61
N GLY A 200 -2.49 -1.54 -17.29
CA GLY A 200 -3.46 -0.77 -16.51
C GLY A 200 -2.85 0.27 -15.58
N GLN A 201 -1.51 0.36 -15.51
CA GLN A 201 -0.83 1.26 -14.59
C GLN A 201 -0.85 2.70 -15.08
N GLU A 202 -1.55 3.57 -14.37
CA GLU A 202 -1.40 5.02 -14.53
C GLU A 202 -0.05 5.50 -13.98
N ILE A 203 0.51 6.56 -14.55
CA ILE A 203 1.77 7.13 -14.05
C ILE A 203 1.57 7.55 -12.58
N PRO A 204 2.41 7.07 -11.64
CA PRO A 204 2.41 7.53 -10.26
C PRO A 204 2.56 9.05 -10.17
N ARG A 205 1.81 9.67 -9.25
CA ARG A 205 1.79 11.13 -9.05
C ARG A 205 2.29 11.49 -7.65
N SER A 206 2.70 12.75 -7.47
CA SER A 206 3.06 13.31 -6.16
C SER A 206 1.88 13.15 -5.18
N ILE A 207 2.12 12.46 -4.06
CA ILE A 207 1.15 12.25 -2.99
C ILE A 207 0.87 13.57 -2.27
N LEU A 208 1.90 14.39 -2.04
CA LEU A 208 1.78 15.76 -1.56
C LEU A 208 0.86 16.57 -2.47
N GLY A 209 1.13 16.57 -3.77
CA GLY A 209 0.30 17.28 -4.76
C GLY A 209 -1.15 16.79 -4.78
N LEU A 210 -1.38 15.47 -4.69
CA LEU A 210 -2.72 14.89 -4.59
C LEU A 210 -3.46 15.42 -3.35
N PHE A 211 -2.86 15.30 -2.17
CA PHE A 211 -3.51 15.68 -0.92
C PHE A 211 -3.76 17.19 -0.84
N LEU A 212 -2.81 18.02 -1.28
CA LEU A 212 -3.02 19.48 -1.33
C LEU A 212 -4.13 19.87 -2.31
N SER A 213 -4.33 19.12 -3.40
CA SER A 213 -5.43 19.36 -4.34
C SER A 213 -6.80 19.03 -3.73
N TRP A 214 -6.85 18.01 -2.86
CA TRP A 214 -8.07 17.63 -2.15
C TRP A 214 -8.39 18.63 -1.04
N PHE A 215 -7.39 19.07 -0.29
CA PHE A 215 -7.57 19.96 0.84
C PHE A 215 -6.34 20.82 1.10
N ASN A 216 -6.56 22.12 1.26
CA ASN A 216 -5.54 23.07 1.68
C ASN A 216 -6.19 24.29 2.35
N HIS A 217 -5.39 25.11 3.01
CA HIS A 217 -5.87 26.24 3.81
C HIS A 217 -6.54 27.36 3.00
N GLU A 218 -6.27 27.47 1.68
CA GLU A 218 -6.96 28.43 0.80
C GLU A 218 -8.39 27.97 0.48
N ASN A 219 -8.69 26.69 0.70
CA ASN A 219 -10.03 26.11 0.60
C ASN A 219 -10.38 25.30 1.87
N PRO A 220 -10.70 25.97 2.99
CA PRO A 220 -10.78 25.35 4.31
C PRO A 220 -12.03 24.48 4.55
N THR A 221 -12.98 24.46 3.62
CA THR A 221 -14.22 23.68 3.72
C THR A 221 -14.40 22.81 2.47
N PRO A 222 -13.53 21.82 2.25
CA PRO A 222 -13.62 20.96 1.09
C PRO A 222 -14.85 20.05 1.17
N ASP A 223 -15.50 19.81 0.02
CA ASP A 223 -16.74 19.05 -0.09
C ASP A 223 -16.74 18.08 -1.29
N ILE A 224 -17.79 17.28 -1.42
CA ILE A 224 -17.91 16.30 -2.52
C ILE A 224 -17.96 16.99 -3.88
N ASP A 225 -18.62 18.14 -4.00
CA ASP A 225 -18.67 18.91 -5.25
C ASP A 225 -17.27 19.34 -5.71
N GLN A 226 -16.32 19.58 -4.79
CA GLN A 226 -14.92 19.81 -5.13
C GLN A 226 -14.28 18.59 -5.78
N ILE A 227 -14.52 17.38 -5.26
CA ILE A 227 -13.97 16.16 -5.84
C ILE A 227 -14.49 15.98 -7.27
N GLU A 228 -15.78 16.21 -7.50
CA GLU A 228 -16.38 16.15 -8.83
C GLU A 228 -15.77 17.20 -9.78
N ARG A 229 -15.53 18.43 -9.30
CA ARG A 229 -14.85 19.48 -10.09
C ARG A 229 -13.42 19.08 -10.45
N LEU A 230 -12.67 18.49 -9.53
CA LEU A 230 -11.30 18.01 -9.78
C LEU A 230 -11.30 16.83 -10.76
N ALA A 231 -12.25 15.90 -10.63
CA ALA A 231 -12.38 14.74 -11.51
C ALA A 231 -12.80 15.12 -12.93
N ALA A 232 -13.46 16.28 -13.10
CA ALA A 232 -13.84 16.82 -14.41
C ALA A 232 -12.70 17.54 -15.15
N LEU A 233 -11.56 17.81 -14.48
CA LEU A 233 -10.38 18.39 -15.13
C LEU A 233 -9.79 17.39 -16.12
N SER A 234 -9.20 17.91 -17.21
CA SER A 234 -8.30 17.07 -18.00
C SER A 234 -7.09 16.63 -17.18
N ASN A 235 -6.47 15.52 -17.56
CA ASN A 235 -5.28 15.03 -16.87
C ASN A 235 -4.15 16.09 -16.83
N GLU A 236 -3.97 16.86 -17.90
CA GLU A 236 -2.98 17.94 -17.97
C GLU A 236 -3.31 19.07 -16.98
N GLU A 237 -4.56 19.54 -16.94
CA GLU A 237 -4.99 20.58 -16.01
C GLU A 237 -4.83 20.15 -14.56
N TYR A 238 -5.19 18.90 -14.24
CA TYR A 238 -5.07 18.41 -12.87
C TYR A 238 -3.60 18.23 -12.45
N LEU A 239 -2.73 17.76 -13.34
CA LEU A 239 -1.28 17.69 -13.08
C LEU A 239 -0.66 19.07 -12.88
N MET A 240 -1.06 20.08 -13.67
CA MET A 240 -0.62 21.46 -13.48
C MET A 240 -1.06 22.02 -12.13
N LEU A 241 -2.31 21.76 -11.71
CA LEU A 241 -2.81 22.16 -10.40
C LEU A 241 -1.98 21.53 -9.27
N MET A 242 -1.77 20.21 -9.32
CA MET A 242 -0.99 19.47 -8.33
C MET A 242 0.43 20.01 -8.23
N SER A 243 1.10 20.22 -9.37
CA SER A 243 2.46 20.74 -9.42
C SER A 243 2.56 22.16 -8.87
N ALA A 244 1.56 23.02 -9.13
CA ALA A 244 1.55 24.38 -8.60
C ALA A 244 1.36 24.41 -7.07
N LEU A 245 0.53 23.52 -6.53
CA LEU A 245 0.32 23.40 -5.08
C LEU A 245 1.55 22.82 -4.37
N GLU A 246 2.17 21.79 -4.95
CA GLU A 246 3.43 21.23 -4.47
C GLU A 246 4.56 22.27 -4.47
N ASP A 247 4.72 23.03 -5.56
CA ASP A 247 5.72 24.10 -5.66
C ASP A 247 5.51 25.18 -4.58
N ARG A 248 4.26 25.60 -4.34
CA ARG A 248 3.94 26.52 -3.25
C ARG A 248 4.31 25.94 -1.89
N TYR A 249 3.94 24.70 -1.61
CA TYR A 249 4.26 24.06 -0.33
C TYR A 249 5.77 23.96 -0.09
N ILE A 250 6.55 23.65 -1.12
CA ILE A 250 8.00 23.46 -1.00
C ILE A 250 8.74 24.81 -0.93
N ASN A 251 8.34 25.79 -1.75
CA ASN A 251 9.13 26.98 -2.00
C ASN A 251 8.59 28.26 -1.33
N ASP A 252 7.32 28.29 -0.89
CA ASP A 252 6.74 29.38 -0.12
C ASP A 252 6.61 28.99 1.37
N VAL A 253 7.58 29.43 2.17
CA VAL A 253 7.63 29.15 3.61
C VAL A 253 6.37 29.63 4.33
N ALA A 254 5.84 30.80 3.97
CA ALA A 254 4.65 31.34 4.62
C ALA A 254 3.40 30.51 4.25
N TRP A 255 3.30 30.06 3.00
CA TRP A 255 2.23 29.17 2.56
C TRP A 255 2.28 27.82 3.28
N ARG A 256 3.48 27.24 3.42
CA ARG A 256 3.72 25.99 4.14
C ARG A 256 3.34 26.10 5.62
N GLU A 257 3.79 27.16 6.29
CA GLU A 257 3.45 27.42 7.70
C GLU A 257 1.93 27.60 7.89
N ALA A 258 1.27 28.32 6.99
CA ALA A 258 -0.18 28.48 7.00
C ALA A 258 -0.90 27.15 6.79
N GLN A 259 -0.41 26.31 5.87
CA GLN A 259 -0.95 24.98 5.62
C GLN A 259 -0.83 24.06 6.84
N ILE A 260 0.36 23.98 7.45
CA ILE A 260 0.58 23.16 8.65
C ILE A 260 -0.27 23.67 9.82
N THR A 261 -0.32 24.99 10.02
CA THR A 261 -1.15 25.61 11.07
C THR A 261 -2.64 25.34 10.88
N TRP A 262 -3.12 25.41 9.64
CA TRP A 262 -4.51 25.08 9.35
C TRP A 262 -4.78 23.61 9.69
N GLN A 263 -3.91 22.69 9.27
CA GLN A 263 -4.08 21.25 9.46
C GLN A 263 -4.09 20.84 10.95
N THR A 264 -3.33 21.51 11.81
CA THR A 264 -3.34 21.25 13.26
C THR A 264 -4.59 21.79 13.97
N ASN A 265 -5.29 22.78 13.38
CA ASN A 265 -6.45 23.43 13.98
C ASN A 265 -7.81 22.93 13.44
N GLN A 266 -7.83 22.17 12.34
CA GLN A 266 -9.08 21.65 11.77
C GLN A 266 -9.57 20.37 12.45
N LEU A 267 -10.89 20.16 12.42
CA LEU A 267 -11.49 18.85 12.63
C LEU A 267 -11.06 17.89 11.51
N PRO A 268 -10.94 16.58 11.79
CA PRO A 268 -10.52 15.62 10.78
C PRO A 268 -11.45 15.65 9.57
N ILE A 269 -10.84 15.64 8.38
CA ILE A 269 -11.55 15.46 7.12
C ILE A 269 -12.36 14.16 7.21
N THR A 270 -13.63 14.23 6.81
CA THR A 270 -14.56 13.10 6.95
C THR A 270 -14.13 11.89 6.13
N TYR A 271 -14.49 10.69 6.59
CA TYR A 271 -14.22 9.44 5.89
C TYR A 271 -14.78 9.47 4.45
N GLU A 272 -16.02 9.94 4.30
CA GLU A 272 -16.75 9.98 3.05
C GLU A 272 -16.06 10.85 2.01
N PHE A 273 -15.56 12.03 2.43
CA PHE A 273 -14.80 12.91 1.55
C PHE A 273 -13.53 12.24 1.03
N VAL A 274 -12.71 11.66 1.92
CA VAL A 274 -11.45 11.03 1.50
C VAL A 274 -11.73 9.76 0.68
N ALA A 275 -12.79 9.02 0.98
CA ALA A 275 -13.19 7.86 0.19
C ALA A 275 -13.61 8.27 -1.24
N ALA A 276 -14.39 9.34 -1.38
CA ALA A 276 -14.75 9.88 -2.69
C ALA A 276 -13.51 10.35 -3.47
N ALA A 277 -12.60 11.09 -2.83
CA ALA A 277 -11.35 11.52 -3.43
C ALA A 277 -10.47 10.34 -3.86
N THR A 278 -10.38 9.31 -3.02
CA THR A 278 -9.62 8.07 -3.31
C THR A 278 -10.19 7.35 -4.52
N ALA A 279 -11.51 7.21 -4.60
CA ALA A 279 -12.17 6.51 -5.71
C ALA A 279 -12.03 7.25 -7.06
N GLN A 280 -12.10 8.59 -7.04
CA GLN A 280 -12.19 9.38 -8.27
C GLN A 280 -10.85 9.95 -8.76
N LEU A 281 -9.91 10.23 -7.84
CA LEU A 281 -8.72 11.04 -8.16
C LEU A 281 -7.40 10.31 -7.95
N PHE A 282 -7.40 9.19 -7.22
CA PHE A 282 -6.16 8.46 -6.93
C PHE A 282 -5.73 7.62 -8.13
N PRO A 283 -4.43 7.57 -8.48
CA PRO A 283 -3.97 6.81 -9.62
C PRO A 283 -4.34 5.32 -9.55
N GLN A 284 -4.69 4.77 -10.72
CA GLN A 284 -5.19 3.41 -10.85
C GLN A 284 -4.13 2.43 -11.38
N GLY A 285 -4.41 1.14 -11.16
CA GLY A 285 -3.69 0.00 -11.71
C GLY A 285 -4.59 -1.24 -11.69
N ILE A 286 -4.12 -2.34 -12.27
CA ILE A 286 -4.88 -3.59 -12.37
C ILE A 286 -4.19 -4.71 -11.58
N ALA A 287 -4.94 -5.65 -11.02
CA ALA A 287 -4.37 -6.69 -10.15
C ALA A 287 -3.40 -7.62 -10.90
N ASP A 288 -3.65 -7.89 -12.19
CA ASP A 288 -2.78 -8.70 -13.04
C ASP A 288 -1.36 -8.12 -13.16
N ASP A 289 -1.24 -6.81 -13.44
CA ASP A 289 0.05 -6.10 -13.54
C ASP A 289 0.89 -6.32 -12.28
N TYR A 290 0.27 -6.16 -11.11
CA TYR A 290 0.95 -6.34 -9.82
C TYR A 290 1.29 -7.79 -9.53
N ALA A 291 0.48 -8.75 -9.98
CA ALA A 291 0.77 -10.16 -9.84
C ALA A 291 1.99 -10.54 -10.68
N ARG A 292 2.06 -10.05 -11.93
CA ARG A 292 3.20 -10.25 -12.84
C ARG A 292 4.49 -9.64 -12.30
N ILE A 293 4.44 -8.43 -11.73
CA ILE A 293 5.60 -7.82 -11.06
C ILE A 293 6.08 -8.73 -9.91
N MET A 294 5.18 -9.13 -9.01
CA MET A 294 5.54 -9.97 -7.84
C MET A 294 6.11 -11.33 -8.25
N ALA A 295 5.53 -11.97 -9.28
CA ALA A 295 6.02 -13.23 -9.83
C ALA A 295 7.44 -13.08 -10.39
N GLY A 296 7.68 -12.06 -11.20
CA GLY A 296 9.01 -11.77 -11.76
C GLY A 296 10.04 -11.41 -10.68
N VAL A 297 9.64 -10.69 -9.63
CA VAL A 297 10.56 -10.29 -8.56
C VAL A 297 11.02 -11.51 -7.74
N VAL A 298 10.10 -12.40 -7.35
CA VAL A 298 10.45 -13.57 -6.54
C VAL A 298 11.26 -14.61 -7.33
N SER A 299 11.01 -14.76 -8.64
CA SER A 299 11.78 -15.63 -9.53
C SER A 299 13.13 -15.06 -9.94
N GLY A 300 13.33 -13.74 -9.80
CA GLY A 300 14.51 -13.04 -10.31
C GLY A 300 14.46 -12.73 -11.81
N THR A 301 13.27 -12.75 -12.42
CA THR A 301 13.06 -12.59 -13.87
C THR A 301 12.35 -11.30 -14.28
N PHE A 302 12.00 -10.40 -13.36
CA PHE A 302 11.17 -9.20 -13.66
C PHE A 302 11.77 -8.27 -14.74
N ILE A 303 13.00 -7.77 -14.52
CA ILE A 303 13.76 -6.94 -15.49
C ILE A 303 15.15 -7.52 -15.62
N SER A 304 15.80 -7.71 -14.48
CA SER A 304 17.07 -8.41 -14.32
C SER A 304 17.11 -9.07 -12.94
N PRO A 305 18.03 -10.03 -12.72
CA PRO A 305 18.30 -10.57 -11.38
C PRO A 305 18.68 -9.49 -10.37
N GLU A 306 19.44 -8.47 -10.78
CA GLU A 306 19.92 -7.38 -9.93
C GLU A 306 18.78 -6.44 -9.51
N VAL A 307 17.91 -6.03 -10.44
CA VAL A 307 16.69 -5.26 -10.13
C VAL A 307 15.81 -6.05 -9.17
N SER A 308 15.59 -7.34 -9.46
CA SER A 308 14.79 -8.20 -8.61
C SER A 308 15.39 -8.30 -7.20
N ALA A 309 16.69 -8.55 -7.08
CA ALA A 309 17.38 -8.64 -5.79
C ALA A 309 17.26 -7.35 -4.97
N ARG A 310 17.34 -6.18 -5.62
CA ARG A 310 17.15 -4.89 -4.95
C ARG A 310 15.71 -4.68 -4.51
N MET A 311 14.72 -4.98 -5.35
CA MET A 311 13.31 -4.91 -4.97
C MET A 311 13.00 -5.83 -3.79
N ARG A 312 13.52 -7.07 -3.82
CA ARG A 312 13.40 -8.05 -2.73
C ARG A 312 13.99 -7.51 -1.42
N GLY A 313 15.12 -6.83 -1.46
CA GLY A 313 15.75 -6.21 -0.27
C GLY A 313 14.82 -5.26 0.49
N HIS A 314 13.90 -4.60 -0.22
CA HIS A 314 12.91 -3.70 0.36
C HIS A 314 11.55 -4.38 0.63
N LEU A 315 11.06 -5.23 -0.29
CA LEU A 315 9.77 -5.89 -0.16
C LEU A 315 9.74 -6.96 0.95
N GLU A 316 10.88 -7.60 1.25
CA GLU A 316 10.99 -8.69 2.23
C GLU A 316 11.26 -8.21 3.66
N TRP A 317 10.93 -6.95 3.97
CA TRP A 317 11.15 -6.35 5.30
C TRP A 317 10.54 -7.18 6.45
N LEU A 318 9.43 -7.88 6.21
CA LEU A 318 8.80 -8.79 7.19
C LEU A 318 9.71 -9.96 7.61
N MET A 319 10.67 -10.36 6.77
CA MET A 319 11.60 -11.46 7.07
C MET A 319 12.56 -11.12 8.22
N ARG A 320 12.64 -9.85 8.64
CA ARG A 320 13.38 -9.42 9.84
C ARG A 320 12.74 -9.95 11.13
N PHE A 321 11.46 -10.37 11.10
CA PHE A 321 10.74 -10.86 12.28
C PHE A 321 10.84 -12.39 12.43
N PRO A 322 11.24 -12.91 13.61
CA PRO A 322 11.38 -14.35 13.83
C PRO A 322 10.17 -15.21 13.46
N PRO A 323 8.92 -14.81 13.80
CA PRO A 323 7.77 -15.63 13.44
C PRO A 323 7.64 -15.82 11.91
N ILE A 324 7.88 -14.77 11.12
CA ILE A 324 7.78 -14.82 9.65
C ILE A 324 8.81 -15.79 9.07
N ARG A 325 10.10 -15.62 9.39
CA ARG A 325 11.19 -16.47 8.87
C ARG A 325 11.13 -17.93 9.34
N GLU A 326 10.39 -18.22 10.41
CA GLU A 326 10.16 -19.60 10.88
C GLU A 326 9.14 -20.35 10.03
N ASN A 327 8.33 -19.66 9.22
CA ASN A 327 7.25 -20.27 8.42
C ASN A 327 7.38 -20.01 6.91
N PHE A 328 8.17 -19.03 6.49
CA PHE A 328 8.37 -18.69 5.09
C PHE A 328 9.86 -18.67 4.72
N VAL A 329 10.20 -19.18 3.54
CA VAL A 329 11.52 -19.01 2.91
C VAL A 329 11.70 -17.54 2.57
N THR A 330 10.65 -16.92 2.05
CA THR A 330 10.56 -15.50 1.79
C THR A 330 9.10 -15.03 1.78
N TYR A 331 8.89 -13.76 2.13
CA TYR A 331 7.61 -13.08 2.06
C TYR A 331 7.86 -11.61 1.68
N GLY A 332 7.58 -11.27 0.43
CA GLY A 332 7.59 -9.90 -0.07
C GLY A 332 6.18 -9.31 -0.13
N VAL A 333 6.00 -8.08 0.33
CA VAL A 333 4.68 -7.44 0.36
C VAL A 333 4.74 -5.93 0.29
N LYS A 334 3.74 -5.33 -0.38
CA LYS A 334 3.35 -3.95 -0.17
C LYS A 334 1.84 -3.81 -0.18
N GLY A 335 1.30 -3.25 0.90
CA GLY A 335 -0.10 -2.86 1.02
C GLY A 335 -0.34 -1.38 0.78
N GLY A 336 -1.61 -1.03 0.59
CA GLY A 336 -2.12 0.33 0.54
C GLY A 336 -3.43 0.45 1.30
N SER A 337 -3.63 1.60 1.93
CA SER A 337 -4.88 1.91 2.61
C SER A 337 -5.18 3.39 2.53
N LEU A 338 -6.39 3.71 2.10
CA LEU A 338 -7.02 5.02 2.23
C LEU A 338 -8.49 4.77 2.62
N PRO A 339 -9.20 5.72 3.24
CA PRO A 339 -10.65 5.61 3.40
C PRO A 339 -11.33 5.06 2.13
N GLY A 340 -12.17 4.03 2.31
CA GLY A 340 -12.84 3.30 1.23
C GLY A 340 -12.03 2.19 0.56
N LEU A 341 -10.71 2.10 0.79
CA LEU A 341 -9.81 1.28 -0.03
C LEU A 341 -8.77 0.52 0.80
N ILE A 342 -8.64 -0.78 0.56
CA ILE A 342 -7.50 -1.60 1.02
C ILE A 342 -6.96 -2.40 -0.16
N THR A 343 -5.66 -2.30 -0.39
CA THR A 343 -4.96 -2.99 -1.47
C THR A 343 -3.76 -3.74 -0.92
N GLY A 344 -3.39 -4.85 -1.57
CA GLY A 344 -2.20 -5.60 -1.23
C GLY A 344 -1.71 -6.42 -2.40
N SER A 345 -0.39 -6.46 -2.55
CA SER A 345 0.29 -7.31 -3.52
C SER A 345 1.48 -7.99 -2.82
N SER A 346 1.58 -9.30 -3.00
CA SER A 346 2.54 -10.13 -2.29
C SER A 346 2.99 -11.36 -3.06
N TYR A 347 4.20 -11.82 -2.73
CA TYR A 347 4.65 -13.18 -2.98
C TYR A 347 5.04 -13.85 -1.65
N ILE A 348 4.69 -15.12 -1.50
CA ILE A 348 4.91 -15.90 -0.28
C ILE A 348 5.47 -17.26 -0.68
N VAL A 349 6.56 -17.70 -0.04
CA VAL A 349 7.13 -19.05 -0.23
C VAL A 349 7.07 -19.81 1.10
N PRO A 350 6.06 -20.66 1.34
CA PRO A 350 5.92 -21.42 2.58
C PRO A 350 7.03 -22.46 2.77
N ILE A 351 7.50 -22.66 4.00
CA ILE A 351 8.45 -23.74 4.37
C ILE A 351 7.72 -25.08 4.56
N ARG A 352 6.39 -25.05 4.77
CA ARG A 352 5.56 -26.22 5.09
C ARG A 352 4.20 -26.12 4.42
N GLY A 353 3.47 -27.24 4.37
CA GLY A 353 2.13 -27.33 3.81
C GLY A 353 2.11 -27.71 2.33
N ALA A 354 0.94 -27.63 1.71
CA ALA A 354 0.72 -28.08 0.32
C ALA A 354 1.55 -27.30 -0.71
N TYR A 355 1.87 -26.03 -0.41
CA TYR A 355 2.65 -25.13 -1.26
C TYR A 355 4.11 -24.99 -0.79
N THR A 356 4.66 -25.99 -0.09
CA THR A 356 6.04 -25.95 0.39
C THR A 356 7.02 -25.65 -0.75
N ASN A 357 7.87 -24.63 -0.56
CA ASN A 357 8.86 -24.13 -1.52
C ASN A 357 8.29 -23.66 -2.87
N GLN A 358 6.98 -23.39 -2.94
CA GLN A 358 6.35 -22.83 -4.13
C GLN A 358 6.10 -21.33 -3.92
N SER A 359 6.39 -20.53 -4.95
CA SER A 359 6.11 -19.10 -4.96
C SER A 359 4.62 -18.86 -5.16
N ARG A 360 3.92 -18.47 -4.11
CA ARG A 360 2.50 -18.14 -4.14
C ARG A 360 2.34 -16.63 -4.31
N ILE A 361 1.68 -16.24 -5.39
CA ILE A 361 1.35 -14.84 -5.69
C ILE A 361 -0.06 -14.58 -5.20
N VAL A 362 -0.26 -13.48 -4.49
CA VAL A 362 -1.58 -13.03 -4.05
C VAL A 362 -1.65 -11.51 -4.18
N VAL A 363 -2.60 -11.05 -4.99
CA VAL A 363 -2.98 -9.64 -5.14
C VAL A 363 -4.47 -9.52 -4.85
N LEU A 364 -4.82 -8.63 -3.94
CA LEU A 364 -6.20 -8.36 -3.57
C LEU A 364 -6.39 -6.85 -3.46
N PHE A 365 -7.30 -6.29 -4.25
CA PHE A 365 -7.74 -4.91 -4.14
C PHE A 365 -9.21 -4.90 -3.74
N VAL A 366 -9.57 -4.06 -2.77
CA VAL A 366 -10.93 -3.92 -2.26
C VAL A 366 -11.25 -2.43 -2.15
N ARG A 367 -12.20 -1.95 -2.96
CA ARG A 367 -12.70 -0.56 -2.94
C ARG A 367 -14.09 -0.48 -2.31
N ASP A 368 -14.60 0.75 -2.19
CA ASP A 368 -15.92 1.10 -1.66
C ASP A 368 -16.26 0.44 -0.32
N MET A 369 -15.24 0.30 0.54
CA MET A 369 -15.40 -0.28 1.86
C MET A 369 -16.16 0.67 2.79
N PRO A 370 -17.22 0.23 3.48
CA PRO A 370 -17.83 1.01 4.55
C PRO A 370 -16.85 1.21 5.72
N GLU A 371 -16.85 2.40 6.34
CA GLU A 371 -15.93 2.78 7.43
C GLU A 371 -15.81 1.73 8.55
N PRO A 372 -16.91 1.13 9.07
CA PRO A 372 -16.80 0.15 10.14
C PRO A 372 -16.07 -1.12 9.72
N LEU A 373 -16.16 -1.53 8.45
CA LEU A 373 -15.47 -2.71 7.91
C LEU A 373 -14.02 -2.38 7.59
N TYR A 374 -13.76 -1.26 6.93
CA TYR A 374 -12.42 -0.74 6.70
C TYR A 374 -11.61 -0.68 8.00
N THR A 375 -12.18 -0.06 9.03
CA THR A 375 -11.52 0.07 10.35
C THR A 375 -11.25 -1.28 10.99
N GLN A 376 -12.16 -2.24 10.87
CA GLN A 376 -11.96 -3.59 11.40
C GLN A 376 -10.88 -4.35 10.66
N PHE A 377 -10.85 -4.26 9.32
CA PHE A 377 -9.86 -4.95 8.49
C PHE A 377 -8.44 -4.51 8.86
N LEU A 378 -8.23 -3.20 8.98
CA LEU A 378 -6.94 -2.63 9.39
C LEU A 378 -6.56 -3.00 10.83
N LYS A 379 -7.47 -2.85 11.79
CA LYS A 379 -7.15 -3.05 13.22
C LYS A 379 -6.87 -4.51 13.58
N ARG A 380 -7.43 -5.46 12.82
CA ARG A 380 -7.36 -6.89 13.14
C ARG A 380 -6.45 -7.68 12.20
N GLY A 381 -5.80 -7.04 11.23
CA GLY A 381 -4.96 -7.72 10.24
C GLY A 381 -5.72 -8.74 9.41
N ILE A 382 -7.04 -8.56 9.26
CA ILE A 382 -7.94 -9.54 8.63
C ILE A 382 -7.59 -9.74 7.15
N PHE A 383 -7.20 -8.65 6.49
CA PHE A 383 -6.74 -8.67 5.12
C PHE A 383 -5.50 -9.57 4.95
N ASP A 384 -4.51 -9.42 5.83
CA ASP A 384 -3.28 -10.23 5.79
C ASP A 384 -3.53 -11.70 6.15
N ILE A 385 -4.45 -11.96 7.09
CA ILE A 385 -4.87 -13.34 7.43
C ILE A 385 -5.41 -14.04 6.19
N PHE A 386 -6.30 -13.39 5.44
CA PHE A 386 -6.86 -13.96 4.21
C PHE A 386 -5.76 -14.24 3.18
N THR A 387 -4.88 -13.26 2.93
CA THR A 387 -3.76 -13.38 1.98
C THR A 387 -2.83 -14.56 2.34
N ILE A 388 -2.40 -14.63 3.61
CA ILE A 388 -1.53 -15.71 4.09
C ILE A 388 -2.25 -17.06 4.00
N ARG A 389 -3.53 -17.14 4.37
CA ARG A 389 -4.30 -18.38 4.31
C ARG A 389 -4.42 -18.86 2.86
N LEU A 390 -4.73 -17.97 1.93
CA LEU A 390 -4.80 -18.27 0.50
C LEU A 390 -3.47 -18.77 -0.07
N ALA A 391 -2.35 -18.26 0.44
CA ALA A 391 -1.01 -18.68 0.03
C ALA A 391 -0.48 -19.94 0.72
N THR A 392 -1.13 -20.46 1.76
CA THR A 392 -0.59 -21.57 2.58
C THR A 392 -1.49 -22.78 2.67
N ASP A 393 -2.80 -22.62 2.47
CA ASP A 393 -3.81 -23.66 2.60
C ASP A 393 -4.46 -23.95 1.24
N ALA A 394 -4.11 -25.09 0.65
CA ALA A 394 -4.63 -25.48 -0.67
C ALA A 394 -6.16 -25.72 -0.66
N VAL A 395 -6.71 -26.25 0.44
CA VAL A 395 -8.15 -26.48 0.55
C VAL A 395 -8.90 -25.15 0.60
N PHE A 396 -8.35 -24.17 1.32
CA PHE A 396 -8.88 -22.81 1.33
C PHE A 396 -8.76 -22.15 -0.05
N ALA A 397 -7.62 -22.32 -0.75
CA ALA A 397 -7.46 -21.78 -2.10
C ALA A 397 -8.49 -22.35 -3.10
N GLU A 398 -8.74 -23.66 -3.08
CA GLU A 398 -9.80 -24.30 -3.87
C GLU A 398 -11.21 -23.83 -3.45
N HIS A 399 -11.41 -23.49 -2.18
CA HIS A 399 -12.66 -22.91 -1.71
C HIS A 399 -12.88 -21.50 -2.26
N VAL A 400 -11.84 -20.66 -2.26
CA VAL A 400 -11.87 -19.32 -2.83
C VAL A 400 -12.06 -19.39 -4.34
N GLN A 401 -11.36 -20.28 -5.06
CA GLN A 401 -11.53 -20.45 -6.51
C GLN A 401 -12.99 -20.72 -6.88
N ARG A 402 -13.62 -21.73 -6.26
CA ARG A 402 -15.04 -22.06 -6.47
C ARG A 402 -16.02 -20.96 -6.07
N ALA A 403 -15.59 -19.98 -5.28
CA ALA A 403 -16.41 -18.86 -4.86
C ALA A 403 -16.46 -17.72 -5.91
N PHE A 404 -15.54 -17.73 -6.87
CA PHE A 404 -15.41 -16.74 -7.95
C PHE A 404 -15.50 -17.35 -9.36
N GLU A 405 -15.72 -18.67 -9.47
CA GLU A 405 -16.26 -19.35 -10.66
C GLU A 405 -17.78 -19.14 -10.77
#